data_AF-A0A0D6I4V6-F1
#
_entry.id   AF-A0A0D6I4V6-F1
#
_cell.length_a   1.000
_cell.length_b   1.000
_cell.length_c   1.000
_cell.angle_alpha   90.00
_cell.angle_beta   90.00
_cell.angle_gamma   90.00
#
_symmetry.space_group_name_H-M   'P 1'
#
loop_
_entity.id
_entity.type
_entity.pdbx_description
1 polymer ?
#
loop_
_entity_poly.entity_id
_entity_poly.type
_entity_poly.pdbx_seq_one_letter_code
_entity_poly.pdbx_strand_id
1 'polypeptide(L)'
;MKKLPFTAVLLALACLGGAAQAQNAAPVTQEFQYPSQRSKDGSLSPPSTLRMTVTPDPNSAPAVIRDTPESQAQYVRCREVSDRAAVSNAQMQAGVAQCLRELEQRRQQQ
;
A
#
# COMPACT_ATOMS: atom_id res chain seq x y z
N MET A 1 12.83 -1.81 64.29
CA MET A 1 13.35 -1.87 62.90
C MET A 1 12.48 -1.03 61.99
N LYS A 2 13.05 -0.08 61.26
CA LYS A 2 12.44 0.52 60.07
C LYS A 2 13.58 1.06 59.19
N LYS A 3 13.91 0.33 58.12
CA LYS A 3 15.02 0.62 57.20
C LYS A 3 14.47 1.50 56.07
N LEU A 4 15.02 2.69 55.92
CA LEU A 4 14.66 3.64 54.85
C LEU A 4 15.34 3.21 53.54
N PRO A 5 14.62 3.14 52.41
CA PRO A 5 15.17 2.62 51.16
C PRO A 5 16.06 3.64 50.44
N PHE A 6 17.30 3.22 50.20
CA PHE A 6 18.41 3.92 49.54
C PHE A 6 18.20 4.22 48.03
N THR A 7 16.99 4.05 47.51
CA THR A 7 16.69 4.15 46.07
C THR A 7 16.31 5.55 45.58
N ALA A 8 16.22 6.55 46.47
CA ALA A 8 15.84 7.92 46.09
C ALA A 8 17.04 8.84 45.75
N VAL A 9 18.28 8.43 46.04
CA VAL A 9 19.48 9.29 45.85
C VAL A 9 20.08 9.17 44.44
N LEU A 10 19.78 8.08 43.71
CA LEU A 10 20.38 7.82 42.39
C LEU A 10 19.67 8.49 41.20
N LEU A 11 18.46 9.03 41.37
CA LEU A 11 17.73 9.68 40.26
C LEU A 11 18.05 11.18 40.07
N ALA A 12 18.73 11.82 41.03
CA ALA A 12 18.97 13.27 41.01
C ALA A 12 20.27 13.70 40.29
N LEU A 13 21.15 12.75 39.91
CA LEU A 13 22.43 13.04 39.26
C LEU A 13 22.41 12.99 37.73
N ALA A 14 21.29 12.58 37.11
CA ALA A 14 21.22 12.38 35.66
C ALA A 14 20.80 13.64 34.84
N CYS A 15 20.37 14.73 35.49
CA CYS A 15 19.86 15.91 34.79
C CYS A 15 20.85 17.09 34.66
N LEU A 16 22.10 16.94 35.09
CA LEU A 16 23.09 18.04 35.12
C LEU A 16 24.13 17.99 33.98
N GLY A 17 24.02 17.05 33.04
CA GLY A 17 25.06 16.76 32.04
C GLY A 17 24.73 17.10 30.58
N GLY A 18 23.81 18.04 30.30
CA GLY A 18 23.31 18.26 28.93
C GLY A 18 23.34 19.71 28.41
N ALA A 19 24.01 20.64 29.09
CA ALA A 19 24.02 22.05 28.73
C ALA A 19 25.42 22.55 28.34
N ALA A 20 26.08 21.87 27.40
CA ALA A 20 27.29 22.42 26.78
C ALA A 20 27.53 21.76 25.42
N GLN A 21 27.20 22.52 24.37
CA GLN A 21 27.77 22.52 23.00
C GLN A 21 26.67 22.72 21.94
N ALA A 22 26.13 23.93 21.88
CA ALA A 22 25.65 24.50 20.63
C ALA A 22 26.65 25.61 20.26
N GLN A 23 27.83 25.19 19.82
CA GLN A 23 28.88 26.08 19.35
C GLN A 23 28.49 26.57 17.95
N ASN A 24 28.30 27.89 17.81
CA ASN A 24 28.36 28.69 16.58
C ASN A 24 28.25 27.91 15.26
N ALA A 25 27.03 27.67 14.78
CA ALA A 25 26.83 27.43 13.35
C ALA A 25 27.09 28.76 12.61
N ALA A 26 28.07 28.78 11.71
CA ALA A 26 28.25 29.89 10.79
C ALA A 26 26.94 30.13 10.01
N PRO A 27 26.57 31.39 9.70
CA PRO A 27 25.39 31.65 8.90
C PRO A 27 25.57 30.95 7.55
N VAL A 28 24.71 29.96 7.29
CA VAL A 28 24.64 29.29 6.00
C VAL A 28 24.18 30.37 5.01
N THR A 29 25.07 30.80 4.11
CA THR A 29 24.70 31.65 2.99
C THR A 29 23.71 30.85 2.15
N GLN A 30 22.42 31.14 2.30
CA GLN A 30 21.39 30.54 1.47
C GLN A 30 21.53 31.15 0.08
N GLU A 31 22.12 30.41 -0.86
CA GLU A 31 21.96 30.74 -2.27
C GLU A 31 20.48 30.60 -2.62
N PHE A 32 19.85 31.75 -2.90
CA PHE A 32 18.50 31.77 -3.44
C PHE A 32 18.56 31.35 -4.91
N GLN A 33 18.42 30.04 -5.16
CA GLN A 33 18.27 29.50 -6.51
C GLN A 33 16.87 29.83 -7.04
N TYR A 34 16.73 30.89 -7.82
CA TYR A 34 15.50 31.19 -8.54
C TYR A 34 15.32 30.23 -9.73
N PRO A 35 14.08 29.81 -10.06
CA PRO A 35 13.84 28.97 -11.24
C PRO A 35 14.35 29.66 -12.51
N SER A 36 15.41 29.12 -13.10
CA SER A 36 16.02 29.69 -14.32
C SER A 36 15.25 29.35 -15.59
N GLN A 37 14.32 28.39 -15.50
CA GLN A 37 13.50 27.94 -16.60
C GLN A 37 12.04 28.32 -16.36
N ARG A 38 11.46 29.00 -17.34
CA ARG A 38 10.06 29.40 -17.35
C ARG A 38 9.16 28.20 -17.58
N SER A 39 8.01 28.14 -16.91
CA SER A 39 6.98 27.15 -17.23
C SER A 39 6.42 27.38 -18.63
N LYS A 40 5.68 26.40 -19.16
CA LYS A 40 5.09 26.45 -20.52
C LYS A 40 4.17 27.67 -20.74
N ASP A 41 3.52 28.14 -19.67
CA ASP A 41 2.64 29.30 -19.60
C ASP A 41 3.38 30.61 -19.27
N GLY A 42 4.70 30.58 -19.11
CA GLY A 42 5.49 31.77 -18.85
C GLY A 42 5.57 32.18 -17.37
N SER A 43 5.14 31.34 -16.44
CA SER A 43 5.30 31.55 -15.00
C SER A 43 6.73 31.20 -14.55
N LEU A 44 7.22 31.94 -13.54
CA LEU A 44 8.43 31.60 -12.78
C LEU A 44 8.11 30.74 -11.55
N SER A 45 6.83 30.44 -11.31
CA SER A 45 6.43 29.51 -10.28
C SER A 45 6.60 28.07 -10.79
N PRO A 46 7.05 27.13 -9.95
CA PRO A 46 7.05 25.72 -10.31
C PRO A 46 5.62 25.26 -10.64
N PRO A 47 5.44 24.26 -11.54
CA PRO A 47 4.12 23.74 -11.85
C PRO A 47 3.46 23.17 -10.60
N SER A 48 2.21 23.55 -10.32
CA SER A 48 1.44 23.11 -9.14
C SER A 48 1.06 21.62 -9.16
N THR A 49 1.46 20.88 -10.19
CA THR A 49 1.16 19.45 -10.34
C THR A 49 2.45 18.65 -10.35
N LEU A 50 2.65 17.88 -9.28
CA LEU A 50 3.69 16.86 -9.23
C LEU A 50 3.31 15.70 -10.17
N ARG A 51 4.15 15.40 -11.16
CA ARG A 51 4.02 14.19 -11.97
C ARG A 51 4.94 13.12 -11.39
N MET A 52 4.36 12.11 -10.75
CA MET A 52 5.10 10.92 -10.31
C MET A 52 4.99 9.84 -11.38
N THR A 53 6.13 9.37 -11.89
CA THR A 53 6.19 8.13 -12.69
C THR A 53 6.41 6.98 -11.74
N VAL A 54 5.44 6.08 -11.61
CA VAL A 54 5.64 4.80 -10.91
C VAL A 54 6.52 3.94 -11.79
N THR A 55 7.78 3.77 -11.42
CA THR A 55 8.62 2.72 -11.99
C THR A 55 8.20 1.41 -11.32
N PRO A 56 7.56 0.46 -12.02
CA PRO A 56 7.24 -0.83 -11.43
C PRO A 56 8.54 -1.52 -11.02
N ASP A 57 8.53 -2.20 -9.87
CA ASP A 57 9.69 -2.97 -9.43
C ASP A 57 9.99 -4.05 -10.49
N PRO A 58 11.20 -4.07 -11.08
CA PRO A 58 11.55 -5.05 -12.11
C PRO A 58 11.49 -6.50 -11.60
N ASN A 59 11.44 -6.72 -10.28
CA ASN A 59 11.27 -8.02 -9.64
C ASN A 59 9.82 -8.31 -9.21
N SER A 60 8.91 -7.32 -9.27
CA SER A 60 7.48 -7.56 -9.01
C SER A 60 6.77 -7.97 -10.29
N ALA A 61 6.98 -9.23 -10.70
CA ALA A 61 6.10 -9.82 -11.70
C ALA A 61 4.68 -9.95 -11.09
N PRO A 62 3.61 -9.57 -11.81
CA PRO A 62 2.26 -9.82 -11.34
C PRO A 62 2.09 -11.32 -11.09
N ALA A 63 1.50 -11.68 -9.95
CA ALA A 63 1.24 -13.07 -9.62
C ALA A 63 0.39 -13.70 -10.73
N VAL A 64 0.89 -14.79 -11.32
CA VAL A 64 0.12 -15.53 -12.32
C VAL A 64 -0.99 -16.27 -11.59
N ILE A 65 -2.19 -15.71 -11.61
CA ILE A 65 -3.38 -16.36 -11.05
C ILE A 65 -3.75 -17.52 -11.98
N ARG A 66 -3.69 -18.76 -11.46
CA ARG A 66 -4.15 -19.96 -12.15
C ARG A 66 -5.29 -20.57 -11.34
N ASP A 67 -6.37 -20.96 -12.01
CA ASP A 67 -7.42 -21.74 -11.35
C ASP A 67 -6.85 -23.09 -10.91
N THR A 68 -7.16 -23.49 -9.68
CA THR A 68 -6.83 -24.83 -9.18
C THR A 68 -7.63 -25.90 -9.96
N PRO A 69 -7.15 -27.16 -10.02
CA PRO A 69 -7.89 -28.25 -10.65
C PRO A 69 -9.32 -28.39 -10.11
N GLU A 70 -9.53 -28.13 -8.82
CA GLU A 70 -10.82 -28.19 -8.15
C GLU A 70 -11.77 -27.08 -8.65
N SER A 71 -11.27 -25.84 -8.79
CA SER A 71 -12.02 -24.71 -9.35
C SER A 71 -12.49 -25.02 -10.78
N GLN A 72 -11.62 -25.61 -11.60
CA GLN A 72 -11.93 -26.00 -12.97
C GLN A 72 -12.98 -27.11 -13.02
N ALA A 73 -12.85 -28.15 -12.20
CA ALA A 73 -13.84 -29.22 -12.10
C ALA A 73 -15.22 -28.67 -11.71
N GLN A 74 -15.25 -27.71 -10.79
CA GLN A 74 -16.51 -27.10 -10.36
C GLN A 74 -17.13 -26.22 -11.43
N TYR A 75 -16.33 -25.48 -12.19
CA TYR A 75 -16.80 -24.74 -13.36
C TYR A 75 -17.44 -25.68 -14.40
N VAL A 76 -16.77 -26.78 -14.74
CA VAL A 76 -17.30 -27.77 -15.70
C VAL A 76 -18.65 -28.32 -15.22
N ARG A 77 -18.73 -28.70 -13.94
CA ARG A 77 -19.99 -29.16 -13.34
C ARG A 77 -21.10 -28.12 -13.45
N CYS A 78 -20.80 -26.86 -13.18
CA CYS A 78 -21.78 -25.78 -13.29
C CYS A 78 -22.27 -25.56 -14.70
N ARG A 79 -21.37 -25.69 -15.69
CA ARG A 79 -21.74 -25.61 -17.10
C ARG A 79 -22.67 -26.75 -17.47
N GLU A 80 -22.34 -27.99 -17.12
CA GLU A 80 -23.19 -29.15 -17.39
C GLU A 80 -24.58 -29.05 -16.79
N VAL A 81 -24.70 -28.56 -15.55
CA VAL A 81 -26.00 -28.36 -14.89
C VAL A 81 -26.79 -27.25 -15.58
N SER A 82 -26.14 -26.13 -15.90
CA SER A 82 -26.78 -25.00 -16.58
C SER A 82 -27.24 -25.39 -17.99
N ASP A 83 -26.41 -26.13 -18.73
CA ASP A 83 -26.70 -26.60 -20.09
C ASP A 83 -27.90 -27.57 -20.10
N ARG A 84 -28.02 -28.44 -19.08
CA ARG A 84 -29.16 -29.36 -18.95
C ARG A 84 -30.45 -28.69 -18.48
N ALA A 85 -30.36 -27.66 -17.64
CA ALA A 85 -31.51 -26.98 -17.05
C ALA A 85 -32.06 -25.87 -17.95
N ALA A 86 -31.24 -25.30 -18.82
CA ALA A 86 -31.63 -24.17 -19.66
C ALA A 86 -32.43 -24.60 -20.89
N VAL A 87 -33.51 -23.89 -21.18
CA VAL A 87 -34.26 -24.01 -22.44
C VAL A 87 -33.91 -22.89 -23.44
N SER A 88 -32.95 -22.03 -23.08
CA SER A 88 -32.48 -20.92 -23.92
C SER A 88 -31.06 -20.51 -23.56
N ASN A 89 -30.37 -19.88 -24.52
CA ASN A 89 -29.02 -19.34 -24.30
C ASN A 89 -28.95 -18.32 -23.14
N ALA A 90 -29.99 -17.50 -22.97
CA ALA A 90 -30.06 -16.53 -21.89
C ALA A 90 -30.13 -17.20 -20.51
N GLN A 91 -30.90 -18.28 -20.38
CA GLN A 91 -30.98 -19.05 -19.13
C GLN A 91 -29.69 -19.81 -18.83
N MET A 92 -29.04 -20.37 -19.85
CA MET A 92 -27.74 -21.03 -19.73
C MET A 92 -26.68 -20.06 -19.20
N GLN A 93 -26.57 -18.87 -19.81
CA GLN A 93 -25.64 -17.83 -19.39
C GLN A 93 -25.93 -17.32 -17.97
N ALA A 94 -27.21 -17.15 -17.62
CA ALA A 94 -27.63 -16.75 -16.29
C ALA A 94 -27.22 -17.79 -15.22
N GLY A 95 -27.39 -19.08 -15.49
CA GLY A 95 -26.98 -20.16 -14.59
C GLY A 95 -25.47 -20.22 -14.38
N VAL A 96 -24.68 -20.11 -15.46
CA VAL A 96 -23.21 -20.06 -15.38
C VAL A 96 -22.75 -18.83 -14.61
N ALA A 97 -23.36 -17.66 -14.86
CA ALA A 97 -23.03 -16.41 -14.16
C ALA A 97 -23.37 -16.44 -12.66
N GLN A 98 -24.39 -17.21 -12.25
CA GLN A 98 -24.66 -17.47 -10.84
C GLN A 98 -23.56 -18.32 -10.21
N CYS A 99 -23.20 -19.45 -10.82
CA CYS A 99 -22.15 -20.31 -10.28
C CYS A 99 -20.79 -19.60 -10.18
N LEU A 100 -20.41 -18.80 -11.18
CA LEU A 100 -19.15 -18.06 -11.15
C LEU A 100 -19.09 -17.07 -9.98
N ARG A 101 -20.21 -16.40 -9.65
CA ARG A 101 -20.27 -15.51 -8.49
C ARG A 101 -20.08 -16.25 -7.17
N GLU A 102 -20.67 -17.43 -7.03
CA GLU A 102 -20.46 -18.24 -5.82
C GLU A 102 -19.01 -18.73 -5.70
N LEU A 103 -18.38 -19.11 -6.82
CA LEU A 103 -16.96 -19.49 -6.85
C LEU A 103 -16.08 -18.30 -6.44
N GLU A 104 -16.36 -17.11 -6.95
CA GLU A 104 -15.63 -15.89 -6.57
C GLU A 104 -15.82 -15.55 -5.08
N GLN A 105 -17.04 -15.65 -4.55
CA GLN A 105 -17.30 -15.49 -3.11
C GLN A 105 -16.52 -16.49 -2.25
N ARG A 106 -16.37 -17.73 -2.72
CA ARG A 106 -15.55 -18.75 -2.04
C ARG A 106 -14.07 -18.44 -2.09
N ARG A 107 -13.57 -17.81 -3.16
CA ARG A 107 -12.18 -17.35 -3.25
C ARG A 107 -11.89 -16.18 -2.30
N GLN A 108 -12.83 -15.27 -2.10
CA GLN A 108 -12.66 -14.14 -1.19
C GLN A 108 -12.63 -14.52 0.30
N GLN A 109 -13.11 -15.73 0.63
CA GLN A 109 -13.14 -16.26 2.00
C GLN A 109 -11.90 -17.11 2.37
N GLN A 110 -11.00 -17.36 1.42
CA GLN A 110 -9.76 -18.10 1.61
C GLN A 110 -8.58 -17.13 1.67
#